data_AF-A0A972HY72-F1
#
_entry.id   AF-A0A972HY72-F1
#
_cell.length_a   1.000
_cell.length_b   1.000
_cell.length_c   1.000
_cell.angle_alpha   90.00
_cell.angle_beta   90.00
_cell.angle_gamma   90.00
#
_symmetry.space_group_name_H-M   'P 1'
#
loop_
_entity.id
_entity.type
_entity.pdbx_description
1 polymer ?
#
loop_
_entity_poly.entity_id
_entity_poly.type
_entity_poly.pdbx_seq_one_letter_code
_entity_poly.pdbx_strand_id
1 'polypeptide(L)'
;MSFFSIPPGPFTILANLIGVAFAKNLNSDQQNSLGNFLLSIGQSIATYGAQQSLQQSQADNEQIYNQIQLMKEQLKFFEERIKNRL
;
A
#
# COMPACT_ATOMS: atom_id res chain seq x y z
N MET A 1 -20.32 3.00 -9.23
CA MET A 1 -19.70 2.21 -8.15
C MET A 1 -18.40 1.64 -8.69
N SER A 2 -17.25 1.97 -8.10
CA SER A 2 -15.96 1.39 -8.51
C SER A 2 -15.80 -0.01 -7.89
N PHE A 3 -15.19 -0.94 -8.62
CA PHE A 3 -14.85 -2.29 -8.14
C PHE A 3 -14.05 -2.24 -6.83
N PHE A 4 -13.17 -1.25 -6.70
CA PHE A 4 -12.31 -1.04 -5.53
C PHE A 4 -13.03 -0.36 -4.35
N SER A 5 -14.33 -0.08 -4.46
CA SER A 5 -15.13 0.53 -3.40
C SER A 5 -16.09 -0.46 -2.72
N ILE A 6 -16.05 -1.75 -3.09
CA ILE A 6 -16.87 -2.79 -2.47
C ILE A 6 -16.32 -3.06 -1.05
N PRO A 7 -17.17 -3.12 0.00
CA PRO A 7 -16.70 -3.45 1.34
C PRO A 7 -16.08 -4.85 1.44
N PRO A 8 -15.19 -5.11 2.41
CA PRO A 8 -14.43 -6.37 2.49
C PRO A 8 -15.30 -7.63 2.48
N GLY A 9 -16.40 -7.66 3.24
CA GLY A 9 -17.29 -8.83 3.31
C GLY A 9 -17.89 -9.23 1.95
N PRO A 10 -18.66 -8.35 1.29
CA PRO A 10 -19.17 -8.59 -0.06
C PRO A 10 -18.08 -8.88 -1.10
N PHE A 11 -16.91 -8.25 -0.97
CA PHE A 11 -15.78 -8.49 -1.88
C PHE A 11 -15.26 -9.93 -1.76
N THR A 12 -15.08 -10.42 -0.53
CA THR A 12 -14.69 -11.82 -0.27
C THR A 12 -15.73 -12.82 -0.76
N ILE A 13 -17.01 -12.54 -0.53
CA ILE A 13 -18.11 -13.39 -1.02
C ILE A 13 -18.07 -13.47 -2.55
N LEU A 14 -17.91 -12.32 -3.23
CA LEU A 14 -17.81 -12.26 -4.69
C LEU A 14 -16.63 -13.08 -5.21
N ALA A 15 -15.44 -12.95 -4.60
CA ALA A 15 -14.26 -13.72 -4.98
C ALA A 15 -14.49 -15.23 -4.84
N ASN A 16 -15.13 -15.68 -3.76
CA ASN A 16 -15.47 -17.10 -3.55
C ASN A 16 -16.48 -17.60 -4.60
N LEU A 17 -17.52 -16.82 -4.92
CA LEU A 17 -18.49 -17.20 -5.95
C LEU A 17 -17.82 -17.38 -7.32
N ILE A 18 -16.92 -16.47 -7.69
CA ILE A 18 -16.14 -16.58 -8.94
C ILE A 18 -15.22 -17.80 -8.90
N GLY A 19 -14.53 -18.03 -7.78
CA GLY A 19 -13.66 -19.20 -7.61
C GLY A 19 -14.39 -20.53 -7.80
N VAL A 20 -15.56 -20.69 -7.16
CA VAL A 20 -16.41 -21.88 -7.33
C VAL A 20 -16.93 -22.01 -8.76
N ALA A 21 -17.34 -20.89 -9.39
CA ALA A 21 -17.80 -20.89 -10.78
C ALA A 21 -16.71 -21.35 -11.75
N PHE A 22 -15.45 -20.95 -11.54
CA PHE A 22 -14.31 -21.39 -12.34
C PHE A 22 -13.92 -22.85 -12.07
N ALA A 23 -14.06 -23.33 -10.84
CA ALA A 23 -13.69 -24.69 -10.48
C ALA A 23 -14.70 -25.76 -10.94
N LYS A 24 -16.00 -25.44 -11.02
CA LYS A 24 -17.10 -26.41 -11.15
C LYS A 24 -16.95 -27.42 -12.31
N ASN A 25 -16.38 -27.01 -13.44
CA ASN A 25 -16.25 -27.87 -14.63
C ASN A 25 -14.82 -28.37 -14.87
N LEU A 26 -13.93 -28.19 -13.90
CA LEU A 26 -12.54 -28.61 -13.96
C LEU A 26 -12.35 -29.91 -13.16
N ASN A 27 -11.44 -30.77 -13.62
CA ASN A 27 -10.97 -31.89 -12.81
C ASN A 27 -10.01 -31.41 -11.70
N SER A 28 -9.65 -32.29 -10.77
CA SER A 28 -8.82 -31.95 -9.61
C SER A 28 -7.46 -31.34 -9.99
N ASP A 29 -6.79 -31.86 -11.02
CA ASP A 29 -5.48 -31.36 -11.44
C ASP A 29 -5.56 -29.96 -12.06
N GLN A 30 -6.62 -29.71 -12.83
CA GLN A 30 -6.91 -28.40 -13.42
C GLN A 30 -7.29 -27.39 -12.34
N GLN A 31 -8.11 -27.77 -11.35
CA GLN A 31 -8.46 -26.92 -10.22
C GLN A 31 -7.21 -26.51 -9.43
N ASN A 32 -6.34 -27.47 -9.12
CA ASN A 32 -5.09 -27.21 -8.40
C ASN A 32 -4.16 -26.29 -9.20
N SER A 33 -3.98 -26.57 -10.49
CA SER A 33 -3.12 -25.76 -11.36
C SER A 33 -3.62 -24.32 -11.49
N LEU A 34 -4.92 -24.14 -11.80
CA LEU A 34 -5.52 -22.81 -11.96
C LEU A 34 -5.57 -22.05 -10.63
N GLY A 35 -5.94 -22.72 -9.54
CA GLY A 35 -6.01 -22.13 -8.20
C GLY A 35 -4.65 -21.61 -7.75
N ASN A 36 -3.59 -22.43 -7.89
CA ASN A 36 -2.22 -22.01 -7.56
C ASN A 36 -1.74 -20.86 -8.45
N PHE A 37 -2.08 -20.87 -9.74
CA PHE A 37 -1.76 -19.76 -10.64
C PHE A 37 -2.42 -18.44 -10.20
N LEU A 38 -3.73 -18.46 -9.92
CA LEU A 38 -4.46 -17.27 -9.45
C LEU A 38 -3.99 -16.79 -8.07
N LEU A 39 -3.67 -17.72 -7.16
CA LEU A 39 -3.09 -17.42 -5.85
C LEU A 39 -1.74 -16.69 -6.01
N SER A 40 -0.87 -17.19 -6.89
CA SER A 40 0.43 -16.59 -7.17
C SER A 40 0.28 -15.16 -7.71
N ILE A 41 -0.63 -14.94 -8.68
CA ILE A 41 -0.95 -13.59 -9.17
C ILE A 41 -1.38 -12.66 -8.03
N GLY A 42 -2.33 -13.12 -7.20
CA GLY A 42 -2.83 -12.32 -6.07
C GLY A 42 -1.73 -11.96 -5.08
N GLN A 43 -0.86 -12.92 -4.73
CA GLN A 43 0.28 -12.71 -3.85
C GLN A 43 1.30 -11.74 -4.46
N SER A 44 1.61 -11.85 -5.75
CA SER A 44 2.53 -10.92 -6.44
C SER A 44 2.00 -9.48 -6.43
N ILE A 45 0.71 -9.28 -6.72
CA ILE A 45 0.07 -7.95 -6.67
C ILE A 45 0.14 -7.36 -5.26
N ALA A 46 -0.23 -8.14 -4.24
CA ALA A 46 -0.18 -7.71 -2.84
C ALA A 46 1.24 -7.35 -2.39
N THR A 47 2.23 -8.15 -2.79
CA THR A 47 3.65 -7.91 -2.49
C THR A 47 4.15 -6.63 -3.14
N TYR A 48 3.83 -6.42 -4.42
CA TYR A 48 4.18 -5.20 -5.14
C TYR A 48 3.58 -3.95 -4.48
N GLY A 49 2.28 -4.00 -4.14
CA GLY A 49 1.60 -2.88 -3.47
C GLY A 49 2.17 -2.58 -2.08
N ALA A 50 2.57 -3.61 -1.32
CA ALA A 50 3.23 -3.42 -0.04
C ALA A 50 4.61 -2.76 -0.19
N GLN A 51 5.41 -3.18 -1.18
CA GLN A 51 6.70 -2.56 -1.47
C GLN A 51 6.56 -1.11 -1.93
N GLN A 52 5.57 -0.81 -2.79
CA GLN A 52 5.29 0.55 -3.23
C GLN A 52 4.89 1.45 -2.04
N SER A 53 4.05 0.96 -1.13
CA SER A 53 3.63 1.70 0.06
C SER A 53 4.80 1.97 1.01
N LEU A 54 5.72 1.01 1.16
CA LEU A 54 6.94 1.19 1.95
C LEU A 54 7.86 2.26 1.35
N GLN A 55 8.07 2.23 0.03
CA GLN A 55 8.89 3.23 -0.68
C GLN A 55 8.29 4.64 -0.53
N GLN A 56 6.97 4.77 -0.69
CA GLN A 56 6.29 6.06 -0.48
C GLN A 56 6.45 6.55 0.95
N SER A 57 6.27 5.68 1.95
CA SER A 57 6.43 6.03 3.36
C SER A 57 7.86 6.49 3.68
N GLN A 58 8.87 5.89 3.06
CA GLN A 58 10.26 6.30 3.22
C GLN A 58 10.51 7.69 2.62
N ALA A 59 10.01 7.94 1.40
CA ALA A 59 10.11 9.25 0.76
C ALA A 59 9.40 10.35 1.58
N ASP A 60 8.22 10.05 2.12
CA ASP A 60 7.47 10.98 2.97
C ASP A 60 8.25 11.29 4.26
N ASN A 61 8.87 10.29 4.89
CA ASN A 61 9.68 10.47 6.09
C ASN A 61 10.92 11.33 5.85
N GLU A 62 11.63 11.14 4.73
CA GLU A 62 12.76 11.99 4.34
C GLU A 62 12.33 13.45 4.14
N GLN A 63 11.19 13.65 3.47
CA GLN A 63 10.63 14.98 3.27
C GLN A 63 10.31 15.66 4.61
N ILE A 64 9.66 14.93 5.53
CA ILE A 64 9.34 15.44 6.87
C ILE A 64 10.62 15.79 7.64
N TYR A 65 11.65 14.94 7.59
CA TYR A 65 12.93 15.21 8.24
C TYR A 65 13.57 16.50 7.73
N ASN A 66 13.59 16.72 6.42
CA ASN A 66 14.14 17.94 5.82
C ASN A 66 13.36 19.20 6.26
N GLN A 67 12.03 19.11 6.34
CA GLN A 67 11.20 20.21 6.85
C GLN A 67 11.53 20.55 8.31
N ILE A 68 11.77 19.55 9.15
CA ILE A 68 12.18 19.76 10.56
C ILE A 68 13.53 20.47 10.65
N GLN A 69 14.50 20.13 9.77
CA GLN A 69 15.81 20.79 9.77
C GLN A 69 15.71 22.26 9.38
N LEU A 70 14.95 22.58 8.32
CA LEU A 70 14.71 23.96 7.92
C LEU A 70 14.06 24.77 9.05
N MET A 71 13.08 24.19 9.75
CA MET A 71 12.43 24.86 10.87
C MET A 71 13.41 25.14 12.03
N LYS A 72 14.34 24.22 12.31
CA LYS A 72 15.39 24.43 13.32
C LYS A 72 16.34 25.57 12.94
N GLU A 73 16.74 25.64 11.67
CA GLU A 73 17.59 26.73 11.16
C GLU A 73 16.88 28.09 11.28
N GLN A 74 15.59 28.14 10.93
CA GLN A 74 14.76 29.33 11.08
C GLN A 74 14.66 29.79 12.54
N LEU A 75 14.43 28.85 13.47
CA LEU A 75 14.41 29.17 14.90
C LEU A 75 15.74 29.76 15.37
N LYS A 76 16.86 29.14 14.98
CA LYS A 76 18.20 29.64 15.33
C LYS A 76 18.45 31.05 14.80
N PHE A 77 18.04 31.33 13.56
CA PHE A 77 18.12 32.66 12.98
C PHE A 77 17.32 33.69 13.79
N PHE A 78 16.10 33.35 14.21
CA PHE A 78 15.29 34.24 15.04
C PHE A 78 15.92 34.49 16.41
N GLU A 79 16.47 33.46 17.05
CA GLU A 79 17.18 33.59 18.32
C GLU A 79 18.39 34.53 18.22
N GLU A 80 19.21 34.38 17.17
CA GLU A 80 20.35 35.26 16.91
C GLU A 80 19.91 36.71 16.67
N ARG A 81 18.82 36.91 15.93
CA ARG A 81 18.27 38.25 15.67
C ARG A 81 17.78 38.93 16.94
N ILE A 82 17.21 38.18 17.88
CA ILE A 82 16.80 38.72 19.20
C ILE A 82 18.04 39.08 20.02
N LYS A 83 19.05 38.19 20.08
CA LYS A 83 20.30 38.46 20.82
C LYS A 83 21.02 39.71 20.32
N ASN A 84 21.07 39.94 19.00
CA ASN A 84 21.73 41.11 18.41
C ASN A 84 20.95 42.43 18.61
N ARG A 85 19.74 42.39 19.16
CA ARG A 85 18.90 43.57 19.47
C ARG A 85 18.94 43.96 20.96
N LEU A 86 19.51 43.11 21.82
CA LEU A 86 19.75 43.34 23.25
C LEU A 86 21.16 43.88 23.46
#